data_AF-A0A933DLY0-F1
#
_entry.id   AF-A0A933DLY0-F1
#
_cell.length_a   1.000
_cell.length_b   1.000
_cell.length_c   1.000
_cell.angle_alpha   90.00
_cell.angle_beta   90.00
_cell.angle_gamma   90.00
#
_symmetry.space_group_name_H-M   'P 1'
#
loop_
_entity.id
_entity.type
_entity.pdbx_description
1 polymer ?
#
loop_
_entity_poly.entity_id
_entity_poly.type
_entity_poly.pdbx_seq_one_letter_code
_entity_poly.pdbx_strand_id
1 'polypeptide(L)'
;MGSTLTQSAQQTLKFFEEFIRRKEVADFIKKYRAYLNLPPSGLSLTKEDERELKEGVLPHLYIPTRAREAYPKDEKEKPFRVVNTCLAFTGQQGVKLWSVGLMLLHYLFFNRITAIPVNFLGTNRDDLLRLEYLPDELLWFDNEDHFLLKCMYEHFDEVSKTHPVVLYINPEVSQRQIQDFLAKNWAEIEQYRKDVKSPITGPRKKNKRTQERNDFIYEHRQLPRKEIMHLLYDKYGAELDIDYGYIGKIISLEKKRREKK
;
A
#
# COMPACT_ATOMS: atom_id res chain seq x y z
N MET A 1 20.25 21.04 6.55
CA MET A 1 20.88 20.44 5.35
C MET A 1 19.80 20.34 4.30
N GLY A 2 19.92 21.04 3.16
CA GLY A 2 18.96 20.90 2.07
C GLY A 2 19.12 19.51 1.46
N SER A 3 18.18 18.60 1.69
CA SER A 3 18.25 17.29 1.05
C SER A 3 18.05 17.48 -0.45
N THR A 4 19.09 17.19 -1.23
CA THR A 4 19.00 17.17 -2.69
C THR A 4 17.93 16.15 -3.08
N LEU A 5 16.95 16.57 -3.87
CA LEU A 5 15.88 15.70 -4.32
C LEU A 5 16.43 14.49 -5.08
N THR A 6 15.80 13.33 -4.90
CA THR A 6 16.11 12.14 -5.71
C THR A 6 15.84 12.43 -7.19
N GLN A 7 16.51 11.70 -8.09
CA GLN A 7 16.29 11.85 -9.52
C GLN A 7 14.82 11.57 -9.91
N SER A 8 14.18 10.56 -9.30
CA SER A 8 12.75 10.29 -9.47
C SER A 8 11.88 11.47 -9.02
N ALA A 9 12.18 12.08 -7.87
CA ALA A 9 11.46 13.25 -7.39
C ALA A 9 11.60 14.44 -8.37
N GLN A 10 12.80 14.63 -8.94
CA GLN A 10 13.03 15.66 -9.97
C GLN A 10 12.25 15.38 -11.25
N GLN A 11 12.22 14.13 -11.71
CA GLN A 11 11.43 13.70 -12.88
C GLN A 11 9.93 13.89 -12.64
N THR A 12 9.44 13.51 -11.47
CA THR A 12 8.04 13.69 -11.07
C THR A 12 7.66 15.17 -11.02
N LEU A 13 8.54 16.02 -10.48
CA LEU A 13 8.35 17.48 -10.48
C LEU A 13 8.28 18.03 -11.90
N LYS A 14 9.23 17.67 -12.77
CA LYS A 14 9.24 18.10 -14.16
C LYS A 14 7.97 17.63 -14.90
N PHE A 15 7.59 16.37 -14.73
CA PHE A 15 6.35 15.84 -15.27
C PHE A 15 5.14 16.64 -14.78
N PHE A 16 5.09 16.96 -13.48
CA PHE A 16 3.99 17.71 -12.92
C PHE A 16 3.91 19.15 -13.46
N GLU A 17 5.05 19.82 -13.65
CA GLU A 17 5.10 21.15 -14.28
C GLU A 17 4.56 21.14 -15.71
N GLU A 18 4.80 20.08 -16.48
CA GLU A 18 4.21 19.87 -17.80
C GLU A 18 2.72 19.51 -17.70
N PHE A 19 2.35 18.68 -16.73
CA PHE A 19 0.99 18.25 -16.46
C PHE A 19 0.05 19.42 -16.17
N ILE A 20 0.44 20.35 -15.29
CA ILE A 20 -0.39 21.51 -14.93
C ILE A 20 -0.59 22.53 -16.06
N ARG A 21 0.22 22.45 -17.13
CA ARG A 21 0.08 23.30 -18.32
C ARG A 21 -0.96 22.77 -19.32
N ARG A 22 -1.42 21.54 -19.14
CA ARG A 22 -2.48 20.96 -19.99
C ARG A 22 -3.78 21.74 -19.80
N LYS A 23 -4.50 21.98 -20.89
CA LYS A 23 -5.72 22.80 -20.89
C LYS A 23 -6.77 22.24 -19.94
N GLU A 24 -6.95 20.93 -19.96
CA GLU A 24 -7.90 20.19 -19.14
C GLU A 24 -7.61 20.35 -17.65
N VAL A 25 -6.32 20.38 -17.29
CA VAL A 25 -5.87 20.56 -15.90
C VAL A 25 -6.09 22.01 -15.47
N ALA A 26 -5.77 22.99 -16.32
CA ALA A 26 -6.04 24.40 -16.04
C ALA A 26 -7.54 24.69 -15.87
N ASP A 27 -8.37 24.13 -16.75
CA ASP A 27 -9.83 24.25 -16.69
C ASP A 27 -10.40 23.58 -15.44
N PHE A 28 -9.90 22.39 -15.07
CA PHE A 28 -10.23 21.71 -13.82
C PHE A 28 -9.91 22.60 -12.61
N ILE A 29 -8.68 23.12 -12.50
CA ILE A 29 -8.25 23.97 -11.38
C ILE A 29 -9.13 25.23 -11.28
N LYS A 30 -9.40 25.90 -12.41
CA LYS A 30 -10.27 27.08 -12.45
C LYS A 30 -11.67 26.77 -11.95
N LYS A 31 -12.30 25.71 -12.48
CA LYS A 31 -13.65 25.30 -12.11
C LYS A 31 -13.73 24.88 -10.64
N TYR A 32 -12.77 24.11 -10.16
CA TYR A 32 -12.80 23.58 -8.82
C TYR A 32 -12.47 24.64 -7.76
N ARG A 33 -11.57 25.59 -8.06
CA ARG A 33 -11.37 26.78 -7.21
C ARG A 33 -12.65 27.60 -7.10
N ALA A 34 -13.36 27.84 -8.20
CA ALA A 34 -14.65 28.54 -8.17
C ALA A 34 -15.69 27.81 -7.31
N TYR A 35 -15.78 26.48 -7.43
CA TYR A 35 -16.66 25.65 -6.60
C TYR A 35 -16.32 25.74 -5.10
N LEU A 36 -15.03 25.78 -4.76
CA LEU A 36 -14.54 25.91 -3.38
C LEU A 36 -14.51 27.37 -2.86
N ASN A 37 -15.03 28.34 -3.62
CA ASN A 37 -14.92 29.77 -3.30
C ASN A 37 -13.47 30.25 -3.08
N LEU A 38 -12.50 29.64 -3.77
CA LEU A 38 -11.09 30.01 -3.72
C LEU A 38 -10.75 31.06 -4.79
N PRO A 39 -9.81 31.98 -4.50
CA PRO A 39 -9.34 32.93 -5.50
C PRO A 39 -8.68 32.19 -6.69
N PRO A 40 -8.77 32.74 -7.93
CA PRO A 40 -8.15 32.13 -9.10
C PRO A 40 -6.63 31.92 -8.96
N SER A 41 -5.96 32.74 -8.15
CA SER A 41 -4.53 32.64 -7.85
C SER A 41 -4.18 31.61 -6.78
N GLY A 42 -5.17 30.93 -6.19
CA GLY A 42 -4.98 30.17 -4.95
C GLY A 42 -4.71 31.04 -3.72
N LEU A 43 -4.61 30.41 -2.58
CA LEU A 43 -4.34 30.99 -1.27
C LEU A 43 -2.85 31.27 -1.10
N SER A 44 -2.51 32.36 -0.41
CA SER A 44 -1.14 32.65 0.01
C SER A 44 -0.76 31.78 1.21
N LEU A 45 0.33 31.01 1.14
CA LEU A 45 0.77 30.20 2.27
C LEU A 45 1.12 31.08 3.48
N THR A 46 0.54 30.75 4.63
CA THR A 46 0.79 31.42 5.91
C THR A 46 1.84 30.64 6.71
N LYS A 47 2.40 31.27 7.76
CA LYS A 47 3.29 30.57 8.70
C LYS A 47 2.60 29.40 9.40
N GLU A 48 1.29 29.50 9.62
CA GLU A 48 0.50 28.43 10.21
C GLU A 48 0.34 27.26 9.25
N ASP A 49 0.03 27.52 7.96
CA ASP A 49 0.03 26.46 6.94
C ASP A 49 1.40 25.77 6.88
N GLU A 50 2.50 26.53 6.90
CA GLU A 50 3.86 25.98 6.90
C GLU A 50 4.16 25.11 8.12
N ARG A 51 3.64 25.48 9.30
CA ARG A 51 3.76 24.70 10.53
C ARG A 51 2.97 23.41 10.43
N GLU A 52 1.69 23.48 10.07
CA GLU A 52 0.80 22.31 9.95
C GLU A 52 1.27 21.32 8.88
N LEU A 53 1.82 21.85 7.79
CA LEU A 53 2.42 21.06 6.73
C LEU A 53 3.72 20.36 7.15
N LYS A 54 4.43 20.87 8.16
CA LYS A 54 5.64 20.22 8.72
C LYS A 54 5.32 19.24 9.85
N GLU A 55 4.33 19.57 10.68
CA GLU A 55 4.04 18.88 11.94
C GLU A 55 2.83 17.94 11.85
N GLY A 56 2.00 18.04 10.80
CA GLY A 56 0.80 17.25 10.64
C GLY A 56 1.07 15.76 10.43
N VAL A 57 0.14 14.91 10.89
CA VAL A 57 0.22 13.44 10.77
C VAL A 57 0.21 12.97 9.30
N LEU A 58 -0.51 13.68 8.42
CA LEU A 58 -0.59 13.40 6.99
C LEU A 58 -0.47 14.71 6.20
N PRO A 59 0.75 15.27 6.12
CA PRO A 59 0.94 16.61 5.58
C PRO A 59 0.66 16.68 4.06
N HIS A 60 0.68 15.53 3.38
CA HIS A 60 0.30 15.40 1.98
C HIS A 60 -1.22 15.39 1.72
N LEU A 61 -2.04 15.22 2.76
CA LEU A 61 -3.50 15.37 2.70
C LEU A 61 -3.96 16.73 3.24
N TYR A 62 -3.02 17.66 3.39
CA TYR A 62 -3.29 18.93 4.04
C TYR A 62 -4.27 19.79 3.24
N ILE A 63 -5.34 20.18 3.90
CA ILE A 63 -6.30 21.19 3.43
C ILE A 63 -6.29 22.34 4.44
N PRO A 64 -6.01 23.59 4.01
CA PRO A 64 -5.99 24.76 4.90
C PRO A 64 -7.29 24.92 5.66
N THR A 65 -7.22 25.23 6.96
CA THR A 65 -8.41 25.43 7.80
C THR A 65 -9.35 26.49 7.24
N ARG A 66 -8.80 27.63 6.78
CA ARG A 66 -9.54 28.68 6.06
C ARG A 66 -10.21 28.23 4.76
N ALA A 67 -9.68 27.19 4.11
CA ALA A 67 -10.36 26.59 2.97
C ALA A 67 -11.52 25.70 3.43
N ARG A 68 -11.39 25.00 4.57
CA ARG A 68 -12.46 24.19 5.20
C ARG A 68 -13.68 25.01 5.60
N GLU A 69 -13.45 26.24 6.02
CA GLU A 69 -14.52 27.17 6.39
C GLU A 69 -15.27 27.75 5.18
N ALA A 70 -14.63 27.73 3.99
CA ALA A 70 -15.21 28.23 2.75
C ALA A 70 -16.09 27.21 1.99
N TYR A 71 -16.16 25.96 2.47
CA TYR A 71 -17.02 24.93 1.87
C TYR A 71 -18.51 25.29 2.05
N PRO A 72 -19.36 24.98 1.06
CA PRO A 72 -20.80 25.10 1.22
C PRO A 72 -21.26 24.36 2.49
N LYS A 73 -21.98 25.06 3.38
CA LYS A 73 -22.41 24.54 4.70
C LYS A 73 -23.27 23.28 4.62
N ASP A 74 -23.90 23.06 3.47
CA ASP A 74 -24.84 21.96 3.23
C ASP A 74 -24.13 20.66 2.82
N GLU A 75 -22.85 20.76 2.44
CA GLU A 75 -21.98 19.66 2.11
C GLU A 75 -20.87 19.58 3.17
N LYS A 76 -21.13 18.85 4.27
CA LYS A 76 -20.08 18.27 5.14
C LYS A 76 -19.27 17.22 4.39
N GLU A 77 -18.89 17.52 3.16
CA GLU A 77 -18.16 16.62 2.31
C GLU A 77 -16.70 16.67 2.72
N LYS A 78 -16.35 15.58 3.40
CA LYS A 78 -15.14 15.38 4.18
C LYS A 78 -13.91 15.81 3.37
N PRO A 79 -12.84 16.32 4.02
CA PRO A 79 -11.54 16.60 3.40
C PRO A 79 -11.06 15.55 2.37
N PHE A 80 -11.41 14.29 2.61
CA PHE A 80 -11.16 13.17 1.69
C PHE A 80 -11.80 13.29 0.30
N ARG A 81 -12.92 13.99 0.13
CA ARG A 81 -13.54 14.14 -1.20
C ARG A 81 -12.66 14.98 -2.12
N VAL A 82 -12.10 16.09 -1.66
CA VAL A 82 -11.20 16.91 -2.50
C VAL A 82 -9.94 16.15 -2.86
N VAL A 83 -9.39 15.39 -1.91
CA VAL A 83 -8.27 14.47 -2.16
C VAL A 83 -8.66 13.47 -3.27
N ASN A 84 -9.78 12.76 -3.10
CA ASN A 84 -10.24 11.75 -4.05
C ASN A 84 -10.57 12.34 -5.43
N THR A 85 -11.12 13.55 -5.49
CA THR A 85 -11.37 14.24 -6.76
C THR A 85 -10.07 14.53 -7.50
N CYS A 86 -9.04 15.03 -6.81
CA CYS A 86 -7.73 15.26 -7.41
C CYS A 86 -7.12 13.94 -7.91
N LEU A 87 -7.18 12.87 -7.11
CA LEU A 87 -6.67 11.54 -7.49
C LEU A 87 -7.40 10.96 -8.70
N ALA A 88 -8.74 10.97 -8.66
CA ALA A 88 -9.58 10.46 -9.75
C ALA A 88 -9.34 11.24 -11.04
N PHE A 89 -9.25 12.58 -10.95
CA PHE A 89 -8.96 13.41 -12.11
C PHE A 89 -7.58 13.08 -12.71
N THR A 90 -6.53 12.97 -11.89
CA THR A 90 -5.20 12.57 -12.40
C THR A 90 -5.23 11.18 -13.06
N GLY A 91 -5.98 10.23 -12.48
CA GLY A 91 -6.16 8.90 -13.07
C GLY A 91 -6.88 8.94 -14.43
N GLN A 92 -7.90 9.79 -14.58
CA GLN A 92 -8.59 10.01 -15.86
C GLN A 92 -7.66 10.60 -16.93
N GLN A 93 -6.62 11.32 -16.53
CA GLN A 93 -5.57 11.83 -17.42
C GLN A 93 -4.47 10.79 -17.74
N GLY A 94 -4.68 9.53 -17.35
CA GLY A 94 -3.74 8.43 -17.55
C GLY A 94 -2.56 8.42 -16.57
N VAL A 95 -2.58 9.25 -15.52
CA VAL A 95 -1.49 9.34 -14.54
C VAL A 95 -1.71 8.35 -13.41
N LYS A 96 -0.82 7.37 -13.28
CA LYS A 96 -0.89 6.32 -12.23
C LYS A 96 -0.12 6.66 -10.94
N LEU A 97 0.67 7.74 -10.97
CA LEU A 97 1.47 8.18 -9.82
C LEU A 97 0.58 8.92 -8.82
N TRP A 98 0.33 8.32 -7.65
CA TRP A 98 -0.43 8.95 -6.56
C TRP A 98 0.18 10.31 -6.19
N SER A 99 1.51 10.41 -6.13
CA SER A 99 2.20 11.67 -5.85
C SER A 99 1.75 12.85 -6.71
N VAL A 100 1.44 12.63 -8.00
CA VAL A 100 0.92 13.67 -8.91
C VAL A 100 -0.46 14.17 -8.47
N GLY A 101 -1.36 13.28 -8.04
CA GLY A 101 -2.67 13.70 -7.53
C GLY A 101 -2.59 14.47 -6.20
N LEU A 102 -1.62 14.14 -5.35
CA LEU A 102 -1.33 14.91 -4.14
C LEU A 102 -0.71 16.27 -4.49
N MET A 103 0.20 16.33 -5.47
CA MET A 103 0.73 17.60 -5.96
C MET A 103 -0.37 18.48 -6.55
N LEU A 104 -1.35 17.89 -7.25
CA LEU A 104 -2.51 18.60 -7.78
C LEU A 104 -3.37 19.17 -6.65
N LEU A 105 -3.55 18.45 -5.55
CA LEU A 105 -4.22 18.95 -4.34
C LEU A 105 -3.56 20.23 -3.79
N HIS A 106 -2.23 20.21 -3.62
CA HIS A 106 -1.52 21.41 -3.14
C HIS A 106 -1.56 22.55 -4.15
N TYR A 107 -1.43 22.22 -5.44
CA TYR A 107 -1.54 23.21 -6.51
C TYR A 107 -2.93 23.85 -6.54
N LEU A 108 -4.00 23.08 -6.35
CA LEU A 108 -5.37 23.57 -6.25
C LEU A 108 -5.49 24.67 -5.18
N PHE A 109 -4.94 24.43 -3.98
CA PHE A 109 -5.05 25.40 -2.88
C PHE A 109 -4.07 26.57 -2.97
N PHE A 110 -2.81 26.35 -3.35
CA PHE A 110 -1.75 27.37 -3.18
C PHE A 110 -1.15 27.87 -4.49
N ASN A 111 -1.57 27.33 -5.64
CA ASN A 111 -1.00 27.61 -6.95
C ASN A 111 0.51 27.37 -7.03
N ARG A 112 1.03 26.55 -6.12
CA ARG A 112 2.42 26.14 -6.00
C ARG A 112 2.49 24.78 -5.36
N ILE A 113 3.49 24.02 -5.73
CA ILE A 113 3.83 22.78 -5.04
C ILE A 113 4.55 23.22 -3.76
N THR A 114 3.86 23.20 -2.62
CA THR A 114 4.52 23.43 -1.33
C THR A 114 5.58 22.35 -1.11
N ALA A 115 6.60 22.56 -0.27
CA ALA A 115 7.71 21.61 -0.06
C ALA A 115 7.32 20.20 0.48
N ILE A 116 6.03 19.88 0.55
CA ILE A 116 5.43 18.80 1.33
C ILE A 116 5.06 17.55 0.52
N PRO A 117 4.78 17.60 -0.79
CA PRO A 117 4.82 16.38 -1.60
C PRO A 117 6.25 15.92 -1.86
N VAL A 118 7.23 16.84 -1.84
CA VAL A 118 8.59 16.54 -2.29
C VAL A 118 9.41 15.80 -1.23
N ASN A 119 9.23 16.15 0.05
CA ASN A 119 9.80 15.35 1.13
C ASN A 119 9.12 13.97 1.23
N PHE A 120 7.87 13.83 0.79
CA PHE A 120 7.20 12.53 0.66
C PHE A 120 7.74 11.69 -0.52
N LEU A 121 8.12 12.34 -1.63
CA LEU A 121 8.92 11.73 -2.71
C LEU A 121 10.36 11.38 -2.26
N GLY A 122 10.79 11.87 -1.09
CA GLY A 122 12.17 11.78 -0.59
C GLY A 122 12.34 10.94 0.67
N THR A 123 11.27 10.50 1.34
CA THR A 123 11.37 9.60 2.48
C THR A 123 11.57 8.16 1.99
N ASN A 124 12.84 7.82 1.80
CA ASN A 124 13.44 6.48 1.88
C ASN A 124 13.17 5.45 0.78
N ARG A 125 12.45 5.74 -0.30
CA ARG A 125 12.32 4.78 -1.41
C ARG A 125 12.43 5.51 -2.74
N ASP A 126 13.28 5.02 -3.63
CA ASP A 126 13.25 5.45 -5.02
C ASP A 126 11.87 5.05 -5.55
N ASP A 127 11.03 5.94 -6.08
CA ASP A 127 9.67 5.56 -6.53
C ASP A 127 9.71 4.49 -7.65
N LEU A 128 10.88 4.35 -8.25
CA LEU A 128 11.28 3.35 -9.21
C LEU A 128 11.67 2.01 -8.56
N LEU A 129 12.25 2.05 -7.36
CA LEU A 129 12.75 0.88 -6.63
C LEU A 129 12.36 0.92 -5.16
N ARG A 130 11.52 -0.03 -4.77
CA ARG A 130 10.99 -0.10 -3.41
C ARG A 130 11.56 -1.30 -2.69
N LEU A 131 12.23 -1.08 -1.57
CA LEU A 131 12.61 -2.15 -0.66
C LEU A 131 11.52 -2.34 0.40
N GLU A 132 11.05 -3.57 0.60
CA GLU A 132 10.15 -3.91 1.70
C GLU A 132 10.66 -5.13 2.45
N TYR A 133 10.56 -5.06 3.77
CA TYR A 133 10.66 -6.23 4.63
C TYR A 133 9.29 -6.89 4.72
N LEU A 134 9.21 -8.16 4.37
CA LEU A 134 8.04 -8.98 4.62
C LEU A 134 8.19 -9.64 5.99
N PRO A 135 7.43 -9.22 7.03
CA PRO A 135 7.55 -9.84 8.34
C PRO A 135 7.10 -11.31 8.30
N ASP A 136 7.72 -12.13 9.15
CA ASP A 136 7.36 -13.55 9.33
C ASP A 136 5.91 -13.73 9.86
N GLU A 137 5.34 -12.70 10.50
CA GLU A 137 3.97 -12.66 10.99
C GLU A 137 3.29 -11.32 10.66
N LEU A 138 2.19 -11.36 9.90
CA LEU A 138 1.35 -10.18 9.64
C LEU A 138 0.42 -9.93 10.84
N LEU A 139 0.91 -9.21 11.84
CA LEU A 139 0.18 -8.94 13.09
C LEU A 139 -0.91 -7.84 12.99
N TRP A 140 -1.10 -7.19 11.84
CA TRP A 140 -1.77 -5.88 11.75
C TRP A 140 -3.05 -5.83 10.90
N PHE A 141 -3.55 -6.97 10.43
CA PHE A 141 -4.79 -7.01 9.65
C PHE A 141 -5.86 -7.79 10.43
N ASP A 142 -6.69 -7.05 11.16
CA ASP A 142 -7.84 -7.62 11.85
C ASP A 142 -8.88 -8.12 10.85
N ASN A 143 -9.51 -9.23 11.24
CA ASN A 143 -10.52 -9.97 10.50
C ASN A 143 -11.67 -9.05 10.04
N GLU A 144 -11.97 -9.02 8.75
CA GLU A 144 -13.28 -9.43 8.22
C GLU A 144 -13.43 -9.22 6.71
N ASP A 145 -12.66 -8.32 6.08
CA ASP A 145 -12.84 -8.06 4.65
C ASP A 145 -11.61 -8.47 3.81
N HIS A 146 -11.90 -9.21 2.73
CA HIS A 146 -11.06 -9.53 1.56
C HIS A 146 -10.50 -10.96 1.48
N PHE A 147 -11.34 -11.85 0.95
CA PHE A 147 -10.98 -13.19 0.48
C PHE A 147 -9.79 -13.24 -0.53
N LEU A 148 -9.68 -12.25 -1.42
CA LEU A 148 -8.54 -12.13 -2.35
C LEU A 148 -7.21 -11.90 -1.62
N LEU A 149 -7.24 -11.16 -0.51
CA LEU A 149 -6.09 -11.02 0.39
C LEU A 149 -5.78 -12.36 1.09
N LYS A 150 -6.78 -13.20 1.38
CA LYS A 150 -6.64 -14.53 2.02
C LYS A 150 -5.81 -15.54 1.21
N CYS A 151 -6.03 -15.66 -0.10
CA CYS A 151 -5.22 -16.53 -0.98
C CYS A 151 -3.81 -15.94 -1.21
N MET A 152 -3.71 -14.61 -1.28
CA MET A 152 -2.42 -13.93 -1.32
C MET A 152 -1.65 -14.15 -0.01
N TYR A 153 -2.29 -14.24 1.16
CA TYR A 153 -1.63 -14.42 2.45
C TYR A 153 -0.93 -15.76 2.61
N GLU A 154 -1.51 -16.89 2.16
CA GLU A 154 -0.82 -18.18 2.25
C GLU A 154 0.47 -18.16 1.39
N HIS A 155 0.39 -17.57 0.20
CA HIS A 155 1.57 -17.38 -0.65
C HIS A 155 2.57 -16.38 -0.06
N PHE A 156 2.11 -15.23 0.46
CA PHE A 156 2.95 -14.22 1.09
C PHE A 156 3.63 -14.75 2.35
N ASP A 157 2.96 -15.57 3.15
CA ASP A 157 3.51 -16.19 4.37
C ASP A 157 4.58 -17.24 4.03
N GLU A 158 4.44 -17.98 2.91
CA GLU A 158 5.48 -18.89 2.44
C GLU A 158 6.67 -18.15 1.80
N VAL A 159 6.38 -17.10 1.02
CA VAL A 159 7.40 -16.29 0.34
C VAL A 159 8.16 -15.43 1.35
N SER A 160 7.52 -14.78 2.31
CA SER A 160 8.18 -13.91 3.31
C SER A 160 9.22 -14.68 4.12
N LYS A 161 8.91 -15.92 4.50
CA LYS A 161 9.83 -16.81 5.25
C LYS A 161 11.08 -17.22 4.46
N THR A 162 11.01 -17.24 3.13
CA THR A 162 12.13 -17.63 2.26
C THR A 162 12.83 -16.44 1.60
N HIS A 163 12.09 -15.35 1.42
CA HIS A 163 12.48 -14.12 0.75
C HIS A 163 11.96 -12.93 1.59
N PRO A 164 12.57 -12.68 2.76
CA PRO A 164 12.10 -11.65 3.71
C PRO A 164 12.30 -10.22 3.20
N VAL A 165 13.07 -10.06 2.13
CA VAL A 165 13.34 -8.78 1.48
C VAL A 165 12.80 -8.83 0.06
N VAL A 166 11.91 -7.91 -0.27
CA VAL A 166 11.35 -7.74 -1.61
C VAL A 166 11.82 -6.44 -2.21
N LEU A 167 12.30 -6.51 -3.44
CA LEU A 167 12.58 -5.36 -4.28
C LEU A 167 11.48 -5.24 -5.33
N TYR A 168 10.67 -4.19 -5.25
CA TYR A 168 9.74 -3.83 -6.32
C TYR A 168 10.49 -2.99 -7.34
N ILE A 169 10.42 -3.41 -8.61
CA ILE A 169 11.12 -2.77 -9.72
C ILE A 169 10.07 -2.18 -10.66
N ASN A 170 10.08 -0.86 -10.82
CA ASN A 170 9.28 -0.20 -11.83
C ASN A 170 9.81 -0.57 -13.24
N PRO A 171 8.95 -0.81 -14.25
CA PRO A 171 9.39 -1.16 -15.60
C PRO A 171 10.32 -0.14 -16.27
N GLU A 172 10.30 1.11 -15.84
CA GLU A 172 11.12 2.21 -16.38
C GLU A 172 12.56 2.21 -15.83
N VAL A 173 12.87 1.30 -14.90
CA VAL A 173 14.17 1.26 -14.22
C VAL A 173 15.22 0.57 -15.07
N SER A 174 16.34 1.25 -15.27
CA SER A 174 17.51 0.64 -15.88
C SER A 174 18.22 -0.33 -14.92
N GLN A 175 18.88 -1.35 -15.47
CA GLN A 175 19.71 -2.28 -14.68
C GLN A 175 20.73 -1.57 -13.78
N ARG A 176 21.31 -0.47 -14.27
CA ARG A 176 22.27 0.33 -13.50
C ARG A 176 21.64 0.95 -12.25
N GLN A 177 20.44 1.49 -12.36
CA GLN A 177 19.72 2.04 -11.22
C GLN A 177 19.41 0.96 -10.17
N ILE A 178 19.08 -0.27 -10.61
CA ILE A 178 18.89 -1.41 -9.69
C ILE A 178 20.18 -1.68 -8.91
N GLN A 179 21.32 -1.74 -9.60
CA GLN A 179 22.62 -1.97 -8.96
C GLN A 179 22.98 -0.86 -7.98
N ASP A 180 22.82 0.40 -8.39
CA ASP A 180 23.12 1.57 -7.55
C ASP A 180 22.21 1.62 -6.32
N PHE A 181 20.92 1.30 -6.47
CA PHE A 181 19.96 1.23 -5.38
C PHE A 181 20.30 0.13 -4.39
N LEU A 182 20.61 -1.08 -4.88
CA LEU A 182 21.01 -2.20 -4.02
C LEU A 182 22.31 -1.89 -3.27
N ALA A 183 23.29 -1.28 -3.93
CA ALA A 183 24.56 -0.89 -3.30
C ALA A 183 24.35 0.13 -2.17
N LYS A 184 23.49 1.13 -2.38
CA LYS A 184 23.17 2.16 -1.37
C LYS A 184 22.41 1.62 -0.17
N ASN A 185 21.49 0.67 -0.39
CA ASN A 185 20.60 0.14 0.65
C ASN A 185 21.08 -1.21 1.21
N TRP A 186 22.29 -1.65 0.87
CA TRP A 186 22.78 -2.97 1.27
C TRP A 186 22.79 -3.19 2.79
N ALA A 187 23.15 -2.16 3.56
CA ALA A 187 23.14 -2.24 5.03
C ALA A 187 21.73 -2.50 5.59
N GLU A 188 20.69 -1.89 5.01
CA GLU A 188 19.29 -2.11 5.38
C GLU A 188 18.84 -3.53 5.00
N ILE A 189 19.21 -3.98 3.79
CA ILE A 189 18.96 -5.36 3.33
C ILE A 189 19.60 -6.38 4.29
N GLU A 190 20.85 -6.16 4.71
CA GLU A 190 21.52 -7.02 5.68
C GLU A 190 20.82 -7.02 7.04
N GLN A 191 20.33 -5.87 7.50
CA GLN A 191 19.60 -5.76 8.75
C GLN A 191 18.33 -6.62 8.70
N TYR A 192 17.52 -6.46 7.65
CA TYR A 192 16.33 -7.28 7.43
C TYR A 192 16.64 -8.78 7.37
N ARG A 193 17.77 -9.17 6.80
CA ARG A 193 18.20 -10.58 6.78
C ARG A 193 18.62 -11.11 8.15
N LYS A 194 19.18 -10.27 9.03
CA LYS A 194 19.60 -10.65 10.39
C LYS A 194 18.41 -10.81 11.35
N ASP A 195 17.36 -10.02 11.13
CA ASP A 195 16.16 -10.01 11.98
C ASP A 195 15.27 -11.26 11.77
N VAL A 196 15.45 -11.99 10.67
CA VAL A 196 14.84 -13.31 10.45
C VAL A 196 15.54 -14.37 11.32
N LYS A 197 15.07 -14.49 12.56
CA LYS A 197 15.41 -15.62 13.44
C LYS A 197 14.57 -16.85 13.08
N SER A 198 14.75 -17.40 11.88
CA SER A 198 14.23 -18.74 11.60
C SER A 198 15.19 -19.53 10.73
N PRO A 199 15.63 -20.72 11.16
CA PRO A 199 16.53 -21.53 10.38
C PRO A 199 15.76 -22.00 9.15
N ILE A 200 16.34 -21.81 7.97
CA ILE A 200 16.01 -22.52 6.72
C ILE A 200 15.92 -24.06 6.97
N THR A 201 16.45 -24.55 8.09
CA THR A 201 16.54 -25.94 8.54
C THR A 201 15.68 -26.32 9.76
N GLY A 202 14.86 -25.43 10.34
CA GLY A 202 14.03 -25.72 11.52
C GLY A 202 12.69 -26.39 11.18
N PRO A 203 12.11 -27.23 12.08
CA PRO A 203 10.77 -27.76 11.88
C PRO A 203 9.77 -26.60 11.80
N ARG A 204 9.19 -26.42 10.61
CA ARG A 204 8.24 -25.35 10.28
C ARG A 204 7.07 -25.38 11.27
N LYS A 205 6.92 -24.36 12.11
CA LYS A 205 5.69 -24.14 12.88
C LYS A 205 4.61 -23.72 11.88
N LYS A 206 3.60 -24.59 11.69
CA LYS A 206 2.41 -24.21 10.94
C LYS A 206 1.68 -23.11 11.69
N ASN A 207 1.09 -22.16 10.97
CA ASN A 207 0.16 -21.18 11.52
C ASN A 207 -0.94 -21.93 12.31
N LYS A 208 -1.27 -21.43 13.52
CA LYS A 208 -2.30 -22.02 14.39
C LYS A 208 -3.61 -22.27 13.64
N ARG A 209 -4.04 -21.33 12.80
CA ARG A 209 -5.27 -21.46 12.00
C ARG A 209 -5.19 -22.61 10.99
N THR A 210 -4.06 -22.76 10.30
CA THR A 210 -3.82 -23.89 9.39
C THR A 210 -3.79 -25.21 10.14
N GLN A 211 -3.20 -25.23 11.33
CA GLN A 211 -3.16 -26.40 12.18
C GLN A 211 -4.57 -26.78 12.66
N GLU A 212 -5.35 -25.81 13.15
CA GLU A 212 -6.76 -25.99 13.56
C GLU A 212 -7.64 -26.50 12.41
N ARG A 213 -7.51 -25.92 11.21
CA ARG A 213 -8.23 -26.39 10.01
C ARG A 213 -7.86 -27.83 9.67
N ASN A 214 -6.55 -28.14 9.67
CA ASN A 214 -6.07 -29.48 9.35
C ASN A 214 -6.51 -30.52 10.40
N ASP A 215 -6.50 -30.15 11.68
CA ASP A 215 -6.97 -31.02 12.76
C ASP A 215 -8.48 -31.22 12.65
N PHE A 216 -9.25 -30.18 12.36
CA PHE A 216 -10.69 -30.29 12.09
C PHE A 216 -11.01 -31.23 10.93
N ILE A 217 -10.26 -31.14 9.82
CA ILE A 217 -10.38 -32.06 8.68
C ILE A 217 -10.07 -33.50 9.11
N TYR A 218 -9.03 -33.70 9.92
CA TYR A 218 -8.61 -35.03 10.35
C TYR A 218 -9.57 -35.66 11.38
N GLU A 219 -10.17 -34.86 12.25
CA GLU A 219 -11.20 -35.30 13.20
C GLU A 219 -12.40 -35.91 12.46
N HIS A 220 -12.77 -35.33 11.32
CA HIS A 220 -13.89 -35.77 10.48
C HIS A 220 -13.48 -36.73 9.35
N ARG A 221 -12.26 -37.28 9.37
CA ARG A 221 -11.69 -38.11 8.29
C ARG A 221 -12.50 -39.36 7.90
N GLN A 222 -13.44 -39.78 8.75
CA GLN A 222 -14.30 -40.94 8.50
C GLN A 222 -15.49 -40.60 7.59
N LEU A 223 -15.81 -39.32 7.43
CA LEU A 223 -16.89 -38.87 6.56
C LEU A 223 -16.45 -38.84 5.09
N PRO A 224 -17.39 -38.96 4.14
CA PRO A 224 -17.13 -38.66 2.74
C PRO A 224 -16.54 -37.25 2.58
N ARG A 225 -15.56 -37.09 1.68
CA ARG A 225 -14.88 -35.79 1.46
C ARG A 225 -15.85 -34.65 1.14
N LYS A 226 -16.98 -34.97 0.49
CA LYS A 226 -18.04 -34.01 0.21
C LYS A 226 -18.69 -33.46 1.47
N GLU A 227 -18.93 -34.30 2.47
CA GLU A 227 -19.50 -33.90 3.76
C GLU A 227 -18.49 -33.10 4.59
N ILE A 228 -17.21 -33.50 4.57
CA ILE A 228 -16.13 -32.72 5.22
C ILE A 228 -16.05 -31.32 4.61
N MET A 229 -16.22 -31.18 3.29
CA MET A 229 -16.24 -29.88 2.63
C MET A 229 -17.43 -29.02 3.06
N HIS A 230 -18.63 -29.61 3.22
CA HIS A 230 -19.79 -28.89 3.77
C HIS A 230 -19.53 -28.40 5.19
N LEU A 231 -18.98 -29.26 6.06
CA LEU A 231 -18.61 -28.88 7.43
C LEU A 231 -17.53 -27.79 7.47
N LEU A 232 -16.62 -27.77 6.50
CA LEU A 232 -15.63 -26.71 6.33
C LEU A 232 -16.30 -25.40 5.91
N TYR A 233 -17.27 -25.43 5.00
CA TYR A 233 -18.00 -24.24 4.57
C TYR A 233 -18.86 -23.66 5.70
N ASP A 234 -19.53 -24.50 6.48
CA ASP A 234 -20.32 -24.06 7.63
C ASP A 234 -19.45 -23.39 8.70
N LYS A 235 -18.22 -23.90 8.90
CA LYS A 235 -17.30 -23.41 9.94
C LYS A 235 -16.44 -22.22 9.50
N TYR A 236 -16.06 -22.14 8.23
CA TYR A 236 -15.04 -21.20 7.74
C TYR A 236 -15.49 -20.33 6.55
N GLY A 237 -16.75 -20.47 6.10
CA GLY A 237 -17.34 -19.75 4.97
C GLY A 237 -17.31 -20.55 3.67
N ALA A 238 -18.34 -20.36 2.83
CA ALA A 238 -18.50 -21.05 1.55
C ALA A 238 -17.46 -20.61 0.49
N GLU A 239 -16.84 -19.46 0.72
CA GLU A 239 -15.72 -18.94 -0.06
C GLU A 239 -14.42 -19.71 0.15
N LEU A 240 -14.35 -20.68 1.06
CA LEU A 240 -13.13 -21.46 1.30
C LEU A 240 -12.69 -22.24 0.05
N ASP A 241 -11.59 -21.83 -0.59
CA ASP A 241 -11.01 -22.49 -1.78
C ASP A 241 -10.27 -23.78 -1.40
N ILE A 242 -11.05 -24.83 -1.11
CA ILE A 242 -10.55 -26.16 -0.80
C ILE A 242 -11.32 -27.18 -1.62
N ASP A 243 -10.61 -27.92 -2.46
CA ASP A 243 -11.18 -29.02 -3.23
C ASP A 243 -11.08 -30.37 -2.48
N TYR A 244 -11.76 -31.38 -3.04
CA TYR A 244 -11.74 -32.74 -2.49
C TYR A 244 -10.33 -33.38 -2.51
N GLY A 245 -9.48 -32.99 -3.46
CA GLY A 245 -8.10 -33.47 -3.57
C GLY A 245 -7.24 -32.98 -2.40
N TYR A 246 -7.38 -31.71 -2.04
CA TYR A 246 -6.71 -31.05 -0.94
C TYR A 246 -7.13 -31.63 0.41
N ILE A 247 -8.43 -31.89 0.62
CA ILE A 247 -8.92 -32.61 1.80
C ILE A 247 -8.26 -33.99 1.92
N GLY A 248 -8.25 -34.76 0.83
CA GLY A 248 -7.61 -36.08 0.79
C GLY A 248 -6.11 -36.02 1.11
N LYS A 249 -5.41 -35.01 0.59
CA LYS A 249 -3.99 -34.75 0.88
C LYS A 249 -3.77 -34.46 2.36
N ILE A 250 -4.58 -33.61 2.98
CA ILE A 250 -4.48 -33.29 4.41
C ILE A 250 -4.67 -34.55 5.27
N ILE A 251 -5.71 -35.35 5.00
CA ILE A 251 -5.97 -36.58 5.75
C ILE A 251 -4.78 -37.53 5.66
N SER A 252 -4.21 -37.72 4.47
CA SER A 252 -3.04 -38.58 4.26
C SER A 252 -1.81 -38.08 5.03
N LEU A 253 -1.55 -36.78 4.99
CA LEU A 253 -0.42 -36.16 5.68
C LEU A 253 -0.56 -36.24 7.20
N GLU A 254 -1.75 -35.94 7.74
CA GLU A 254 -2.01 -36.02 9.17
C GLU A 254 -1.98 -37.46 9.70
N LYS A 255 -2.45 -38.44 8.92
CA LYS A 255 -2.30 -39.86 9.24
C LYS A 255 -0.83 -40.25 9.41
N LYS A 256 0.00 -39.95 8.40
CA LYS A 256 1.46 -40.20 8.44
C LYS A 256 2.15 -39.49 9.61
N ARG A 257 1.72 -38.27 9.94
CA ARG A 257 2.29 -37.49 11.05
C ARG A 257 1.99 -38.13 12.40
N ARG A 258 0.77 -38.63 12.58
CA ARG A 258 0.30 -39.22 13.85
C ARG A 258 0.76 -40.66 14.04
N GLU A 259 1.03 -41.40 12.97
CA GLU A 259 1.65 -42.75 13.01
C GLU A 259 3.16 -42.72 13.30
N LYS A 260 3.84 -41.59 13.05
CA LYS A 260 5.27 -41.39 13.35
C LYS A 260 5.54 -40.85 14.77
N LYS A 261 4.50 -40.61 15.56
CA LYS A 261 4.59 -40.27 16.99
C LYS A 261 4.38 -41.51 17.81
#